data_AF-A0AAW6QTP2-F1
#
_entry.id   AF-A0AAW6QTP2-F1
#
_cell.length_a   1.000
_cell.length_b   1.000
_cell.length_c   1.000
_cell.angle_alpha   90.00
_cell.angle_beta   90.00
_cell.angle_gamma   90.00
#
_symmetry.space_group_name_H-M   'P 1'
#
loop_
_entity.id
_entity.type
_entity.pdbx_description
1 polymer ?
#
loop_
_entity_poly.entity_id
_entity_poly.type
_entity_poly.pdbx_seq_one_letter_code
_entity_poly.pdbx_strand_id
1 'polypeptide(L)'
;MKLLEEKGAYLANSLAIQFKNKDWYFDDFNALELPDFFLSNGDLVKAYNRLDFDSEQHLDDKLGIVVGLEKALKELGVTRQHLYPSVYHDWLNRIKLGEIGGGYYPYASNG
;
A
#
# COMPACT_ATOMS: atom_id res chain seq x y z
N MET A 1 -6.01 -18.91 -2.27
CA MET A 1 -5.49 -18.66 -0.91
C MET A 1 -3.97 -18.76 -0.87
N LYS A 2 -3.34 -19.92 -1.17
CA LYS A 2 -1.87 -20.08 -1.15
C LYS A 2 -1.07 -18.99 -1.89
N LEU A 3 -1.51 -18.57 -3.08
CA LEU A 3 -0.78 -17.58 -3.87
C LEU A 3 -0.66 -16.20 -3.20
N LEU A 4 -1.65 -15.77 -2.38
CA LEU A 4 -1.58 -14.47 -1.70
C LEU A 4 -0.61 -14.50 -0.52
N GLU A 5 -0.61 -15.61 0.23
CA GLU A 5 0.35 -15.87 1.29
C GLU A 5 1.77 -15.97 0.72
N GLU A 6 1.96 -16.72 -0.37
CA GLU A 6 3.22 -16.87 -1.10
C GLU A 6 3.77 -15.55 -1.69
N LYS A 7 2.90 -14.55 -1.94
CA LYS A 7 3.31 -13.22 -2.44
C LYS A 7 3.52 -12.19 -1.32
N GLY A 8 3.46 -12.62 -0.06
CA GLY A 8 3.57 -11.74 1.10
C GLY A 8 2.42 -10.75 1.19
N ALA A 9 1.24 -11.10 0.68
CA ALA A 9 0.00 -10.35 0.83
C ALA A 9 -0.86 -10.95 1.97
N TYR A 10 -0.19 -11.50 2.99
CA TYR A 10 -0.81 -12.16 4.13
C TYR A 10 -1.84 -11.27 4.82
N LEU A 11 -1.46 -10.03 5.15
CA LEU A 11 -2.35 -9.08 5.82
C LEU A 11 -3.62 -8.78 4.98
N ALA A 12 -3.47 -8.59 3.67
CA ALA A 12 -4.60 -8.36 2.77
C ALA A 12 -5.50 -9.60 2.65
N ASN A 13 -4.91 -10.80 2.64
CA ASN A 13 -5.65 -12.06 2.63
C ASN A 13 -6.42 -12.27 3.95
N SER A 14 -5.78 -12.05 5.09
CA SER A 14 -6.40 -12.14 6.42
C SER A 14 -7.57 -11.18 6.55
N LEU A 15 -7.43 -9.94 6.10
CA LEU A 15 -8.52 -8.98 6.05
C LEU A 15 -9.64 -9.43 5.09
N ALA A 16 -9.31 -9.84 3.87
CA ALA A 16 -10.31 -10.29 2.90
C ALA A 16 -11.13 -11.49 3.40
N ILE A 17 -10.53 -12.39 4.17
CA ILE A 17 -11.22 -13.51 4.83
C ILE A 17 -12.17 -13.00 5.91
N GLN A 18 -11.72 -12.05 6.74
CA GLN A 18 -12.56 -11.47 7.79
C GLN A 18 -13.77 -10.71 7.24
N PHE A 19 -13.65 -10.13 6.05
CA PHE A 19 -14.76 -9.47 5.35
C PHE A 19 -15.59 -10.43 4.48
N LYS A 20 -15.16 -11.68 4.31
CA LYS A 20 -15.91 -12.67 3.53
C LYS A 20 -17.24 -12.95 4.22
N ASN A 21 -18.34 -12.70 3.50
CA ASN A 21 -19.73 -12.81 3.97
C ASN A 21 -20.17 -11.73 4.97
N LYS A 22 -19.40 -10.65 5.12
CA LYS A 22 -19.87 -9.45 5.84
C LYS A 22 -20.54 -8.50 4.85
N ASP A 23 -21.54 -7.77 5.34
CA ASP A 23 -22.19 -6.72 4.55
C ASP A 23 -21.21 -5.57 4.27
N TRP A 24 -21.44 -4.88 3.15
CA TRP A 24 -20.65 -3.71 2.74
C TRP A 24 -20.66 -2.55 3.77
N TYR A 25 -21.62 -2.56 4.69
CA TYR A 25 -21.77 -1.60 5.80
C TYR A 25 -21.33 -2.17 7.16
N PHE A 26 -20.54 -3.24 7.19
CA PHE A 26 -19.99 -3.77 8.43
C PHE A 26 -19.20 -2.70 9.20
N ASP A 27 -19.67 -2.37 10.41
CA ASP A 27 -19.21 -1.25 11.23
C ASP A 27 -18.59 -1.67 12.57
N ASP A 28 -18.60 -2.97 12.90
CA ASP A 28 -17.97 -3.48 14.11
C ASP A 28 -16.45 -3.67 13.92
N PHE A 29 -15.73 -2.57 14.06
CA PHE A 29 -14.27 -2.55 14.02
C PHE A 29 -13.61 -3.35 15.15
N ASN A 30 -14.31 -3.62 16.26
CA ASN A 30 -13.76 -4.40 17.38
C ASN A 30 -13.73 -5.90 17.06
N ALA A 31 -14.54 -6.37 16.11
CA ALA A 31 -14.53 -7.74 15.63
C ALA A 31 -13.51 -7.99 14.50
N LEU A 32 -12.66 -7.01 14.17
CA LEU A 32 -11.55 -7.19 13.23
C LEU A 32 -10.27 -7.59 13.97
N GLU A 33 -9.59 -8.59 13.43
CA GLU A 33 -8.23 -8.95 13.81
C GLU A 33 -7.25 -8.07 13.01
N LEU A 34 -6.50 -7.23 13.73
CA LEU A 34 -5.55 -6.29 13.15
C LEU A 34 -4.19 -6.39 13.85
N PRO A 35 -3.08 -6.14 13.14
CA PRO A 35 -1.79 -5.98 13.79
C PRO A 35 -1.77 -4.71 14.64
N ASP A 36 -0.87 -4.68 15.62
CA ASP A 36 -0.54 -3.43 16.29
C ASP A 36 0.18 -2.51 15.30
N PHE A 37 -0.11 -1.22 15.34
CA PHE A 37 0.50 -0.25 14.43
C PHE A 37 0.84 1.06 15.13
N PHE A 38 1.83 1.76 14.60
CA PHE A 38 2.24 3.06 15.10
C PHE A 38 1.50 4.18 14.38
N LEU A 39 1.05 5.17 15.14
CA LEU A 39 0.58 6.45 14.63
C LEU A 39 1.76 7.33 14.20
N SER A 40 1.50 8.37 13.41
CA SER A 40 2.53 9.30 12.94
C SER A 40 3.23 10.07 14.07
N ASN A 41 2.62 10.14 15.25
CA ASN A 41 3.21 10.71 16.46
C ASN A 41 4.09 9.72 17.24
N GLY A 42 4.20 8.46 16.78
CA GLY A 42 4.96 7.40 17.43
C GLY A 42 4.18 6.61 18.47
N ASP A 43 2.90 6.93 18.72
CA ASP A 43 2.09 6.17 19.66
C ASP A 43 1.72 4.79 19.09
N LEU A 44 1.89 3.75 19.90
CA LEU A 44 1.47 2.40 19.55
C LEU A 44 -0.02 2.24 19.81
N VAL A 45 -0.79 1.95 18.76
CA VAL A 45 -2.18 1.56 18.86
C VAL A 45 -2.25 0.04 18.83
N LYS A 46 -2.88 -0.52 19.87
CA LYS A 46 -3.11 -1.95 19.99
C LYS A 46 -4.51 -2.30 19.51
N ALA A 47 -4.61 -3.32 18.68
CA ALA A 47 -5.90 -3.83 18.24
C ALA A 47 -6.63 -4.54 19.39
N TYR A 48 -7.97 -4.48 19.40
CA TYR A 48 -8.76 -5.21 20.39
C TYR A 48 -8.61 -6.72 20.21
N ASN A 49 -8.69 -7.19 18.97
CA ASN A 49 -8.26 -8.53 18.57
C ASN A 49 -6.96 -8.42 17.78
N ARG A 50 -5.87 -8.92 18.37
CA ARG A 50 -4.54 -8.79 17.77
C ARG A 50 -4.29 -9.90 16.75
N LEU A 51 -3.93 -9.50 15.53
CA LEU A 51 -3.34 -10.37 14.52
C LEU A 51 -1.83 -10.45 14.79
N ASP A 52 -1.31 -11.66 14.96
CA ASP A 52 0.13 -11.88 15.08
C ASP A 52 0.79 -11.76 13.70
N PHE A 53 1.28 -10.56 13.41
CA PHE A 53 1.90 -10.22 12.14
C PHE A 53 3.17 -9.42 12.39
N ASP A 54 4.28 -9.96 11.91
CA ASP A 54 5.58 -9.31 11.99
C ASP A 54 5.68 -8.21 10.93
N SER A 55 5.39 -6.98 11.37
CA SER A 55 5.39 -5.81 10.51
C SER A 55 6.80 -5.40 10.09
N GLU A 56 7.80 -5.68 10.92
CA GLU A 56 9.21 -5.37 10.64
C GLU A 56 9.76 -6.31 9.57
N GLN A 57 9.55 -7.62 9.74
CA GLN A 57 9.93 -8.61 8.73
C GLN A 57 9.23 -8.33 7.38
N HIS A 58 7.94 -7.96 7.42
CA HIS A 58 7.22 -7.59 6.20
C HIS A 58 7.84 -6.36 5.51
N LEU A 59 8.19 -5.34 6.28
CA LEU A 59 8.84 -4.14 5.75
C LEU A 59 10.17 -4.51 5.08
N ASP A 60 10.99 -5.31 5.75
CA ASP A 60 12.30 -5.74 5.24
C ASP A 60 12.18 -6.57 3.95
N ASP A 61 11.25 -7.53 3.92
CA ASP A 61 10.98 -8.36 2.73
C ASP A 61 10.54 -7.49 1.54
N LYS A 62 9.70 -6.49 1.77
CA LYS A 62 9.24 -5.57 0.71
C LYS A 62 10.34 -4.57 0.33
N LEU A 63 11.16 -4.12 1.26
CA LEU A 63 12.27 -3.21 0.99
C LEU A 63 13.26 -3.83 0.00
N GLY A 64 13.59 -5.11 0.16
CA GLY A 64 14.45 -5.83 -0.79
C GLY A 64 13.89 -5.85 -2.22
N ILE A 65 12.59 -6.08 -2.36
CA ILE A 65 11.88 -6.04 -3.66
C ILE A 65 11.89 -4.62 -4.23
N VAL A 66 11.63 -3.61 -3.39
CA VAL A 66 11.60 -2.20 -3.79
C VAL A 66 12.98 -1.76 -4.30
N VAL A 67 14.06 -2.13 -3.59
CA VAL A 67 15.44 -1.84 -3.98
C VAL A 67 15.81 -2.56 -5.28
N GLY A 68 15.42 -3.84 -5.43
CA GLY A 68 15.64 -4.59 -6.67
C GLY A 68 14.93 -3.96 -7.86
N LEU A 69 13.67 -3.53 -7.67
CA LEU A 69 12.91 -2.82 -8.68
C LEU A 69 13.52 -1.45 -9.02
N GLU A 70 14.02 -0.70 -8.03
CA GLU A 70 14.72 0.56 -8.31
C GLU A 70 15.99 0.37 -9.14
N LYS A 71 16.76 -0.69 -8.88
CA LYS A 71 17.94 -1.03 -9.69
C LYS A 71 17.54 -1.36 -11.13
N ALA A 72 16.56 -2.24 -11.32
CA ALA A 72 16.07 -2.62 -12.65
C ALA A 72 15.49 -1.41 -13.41
N LEU A 73 14.77 -0.52 -12.74
CA LEU A 73 14.24 0.70 -13.35
C LEU A 73 15.36 1.67 -13.77
N LYS A 74 16.42 1.82 -12.95
CA LYS A 74 17.61 2.59 -13.31
C LYS A 74 18.32 2.01 -14.54
N GLU A 75 18.47 0.69 -14.61
CA GLU A 75 19.09 0.01 -15.77
C GLU A 75 18.27 0.20 -17.06
N LEU A 76 16.95 0.29 -16.95
CA LEU A 76 16.04 0.51 -18.08
C LEU A 76 15.89 1.99 -18.48
N GLY A 77 16.55 2.93 -17.80
CA GLY A 77 16.36 4.38 -18.04
C GLY A 77 14.97 4.89 -17.62
N VAL A 78 14.22 4.10 -16.86
CA VAL A 78 12.85 4.44 -16.43
C VAL A 78 12.91 5.03 -15.02
N THR A 79 12.51 6.29 -14.89
CA THR A 79 12.44 6.94 -13.58
C THR A 79 11.06 6.70 -12.94
N ARG A 80 10.98 6.36 -11.65
CA ARG A 80 9.69 6.25 -10.93
C ARG A 80 8.99 7.60 -10.89
N GLN A 81 7.99 7.79 -11.75
CA GLN A 81 7.21 9.03 -11.81
C GLN A 81 6.36 9.24 -10.55
N HIS A 82 5.88 8.16 -9.93
CA HIS A 82 5.02 8.19 -8.73
C HIS A 82 5.80 8.37 -7.42
N LEU A 83 7.07 8.76 -7.42
CA LEU A 83 7.77 9.10 -6.17
C LEU A 83 8.19 10.56 -6.08
N TYR A 84 7.86 11.37 -7.09
CA TYR A 84 8.15 12.80 -7.07
C TYR A 84 7.02 13.57 -6.38
N PRO A 85 7.29 14.27 -5.27
CA PRO A 85 6.29 15.11 -4.60
C PRO A 85 5.64 16.12 -5.54
N SER A 86 6.37 16.63 -6.54
CA SER A 86 5.85 17.54 -7.57
C SER A 86 4.73 16.93 -8.41
N VAL A 87 4.79 15.64 -8.74
CA VAL A 87 3.76 14.93 -9.50
C VAL A 87 2.50 14.75 -8.65
N TYR A 88 2.66 14.48 -7.36
CA TYR A 88 1.54 14.41 -6.42
C TYR A 88 0.87 15.77 -6.18
N HIS A 89 1.66 16.83 -6.04
CA HIS A 89 1.13 18.19 -5.87
C HIS A 89 0.43 18.69 -7.13
N ASP A 90 0.94 18.38 -8.31
CA ASP A 90 0.28 18.68 -9.58
C ASP A 90 -1.07 17.95 -9.70
N TRP A 91 -1.11 16.66 -9.34
CA TRP A 91 -2.35 15.88 -9.33
C TRP A 91 -3.39 16.45 -8.38
N LEU A 92 -2.98 16.81 -7.16
CA LEU A 92 -3.86 17.36 -6.14
C LEU A 92 -4.38 18.75 -6.52
N ASN A 93 -3.57 19.56 -7.20
CA ASN A 93 -3.98 20.86 -7.74
C ASN A 93 -4.97 20.72 -8.91
N ARG A 94 -4.79 19.72 -9.78
CA ARG A 94 -5.69 19.49 -10.92
C ARG A 94 -7.04 18.90 -10.52
N ILE A 95 -7.07 18.04 -9.51
CA ILE A 95 -8.33 17.59 -8.88
C ILE A 95 -9.07 18.78 -8.30
N LYS A 96 -8.38 19.71 -7.61
CA LYS A 96 -8.99 20.95 -7.12
C LYS A 96 -9.53 21.84 -8.25
N LEU A 97 -8.99 21.74 -9.45
CA LEU A 97 -9.46 22.44 -10.65
C LEU A 97 -10.56 21.69 -11.42
N GLY A 98 -10.98 20.50 -10.95
CA GLY A 98 -12.10 19.75 -11.51
C GLY A 98 -11.77 18.80 -12.67
N GLU A 99 -10.49 18.50 -12.92
CA GLU A 99 -10.07 17.57 -13.97
C GLU A 99 -10.30 16.09 -13.53
N ILE A 100 -10.90 15.27 -14.40
CA ILE A 100 -11.24 13.86 -14.10
C ILE A 100 -10.36 12.90 -14.94
N GLY A 101 -9.70 11.97 -14.27
CA GLY A 101 -8.45 11.32 -14.69
C GLY A 101 -8.53 10.15 -15.68
N GLY A 102 -8.78 10.40 -16.96
CA GLY A 102 -8.74 9.36 -17.99
C GLY A 102 -7.39 9.13 -18.70
N GLY A 103 -6.45 10.10 -18.69
CA GLY A 103 -5.34 10.09 -19.67
C GLY A 103 -3.96 10.52 -19.17
N TYR A 104 -3.69 10.49 -17.87
CA TYR A 104 -2.59 11.30 -17.29
C TYR A 104 -1.34 10.55 -16.83
N TYR A 105 -1.07 9.35 -17.34
CA TYR A 105 0.31 8.87 -17.24
C TYR A 105 1.17 9.67 -18.24
N PRO A 106 2.21 10.38 -17.79
CA PRO A 106 3.18 10.96 -18.72
C PRO A 106 3.68 9.84 -19.65
N TYR A 107 3.78 10.12 -20.95
CA TYR A 107 4.53 9.26 -21.84
C TYR A 107 5.89 9.02 -21.20
N ALA A 108 6.22 7.76 -20.94
CA ALA A 108 7.54 7.37 -20.48
C ALA A 108 8.52 7.72 -21.60
N SER A 109 9.11 8.92 -21.56
CA SER A 109 10.35 9.16 -22.28
C SER A 109 11.40 8.39 -21.50
N ASN A 110 11.79 7.23 -22.03
CA ASN A 110 12.97 6.49 -21.56
C ASN A 110 14.13 7.49 -21.62
N GLY A 111 14.59 7.90 -20.44
CA GLY A 111 15.78 8.75 -20.31
C GLY A 111 17.02 7.96 -20.69
#